data_AF-A0A7W0JVS6-F1
#
_entry.id   AF-A0A7W0JVS6-F1
#
_cell.length_a   1.000
_cell.length_b   1.000
_cell.length_c   1.000
_cell.angle_alpha   90.00
_cell.angle_beta   90.00
_cell.angle_gamma   90.00
#
_symmetry.space_group_name_H-M   'P 1'
#
loop_
_entity.id
_entity.type
_entity.pdbx_description
1 polymer ?
#
loop_
_entity_poly.entity_id
_entity_poly.type
_entity_poly.pdbx_seq_one_letter_code
_entity_poly.pdbx_strand_id
1 'polypeptide(L)' 'MNEELETSARFDRRPWGTFTVLDEGKDFKVKRIEVLPGKRLSYQKHSQRAEHWVVVQGTAK' A
#
# COMPACT_ATOMS: atom_id res chain seq x y z
N MET A 1 21.03 -13.15 17.25
CA MET A 1 20.14 -12.32 18.08
C MET A 1 18.99 -11.93 17.20
N ASN A 2 17.79 -12.33 17.58
CA ASN A 2 16.59 -12.36 16.74
C ASN A 2 16.17 -10.95 16.32
N GLU A 3 16.14 -10.71 15.01
CA GLU A 3 15.47 -9.54 14.42
C GLU A 3 13.97 -9.69 14.65
N GLU A 4 13.44 -8.97 15.63
CA GLU A 4 12.02 -8.67 15.75
C GLU A 4 11.59 -7.90 14.49
N LEU A 5 11.08 -8.63 13.50
CA LEU A 5 10.39 -8.04 12.35
C LEU A 5 9.12 -7.38 12.88
N GLU A 6 9.14 -6.04 13.01
CA GLU A 6 7.96 -5.21 13.22
C GLU A 6 6.86 -5.67 12.25
N THR A 7 5.84 -6.34 12.77
CA THR A 7 4.80 -6.93 11.94
C THR A 7 3.90 -5.80 11.48
N SER A 8 4.21 -5.23 10.32
CA SER A 8 3.34 -4.23 9.71
C SER A 8 1.96 -4.85 9.48
N ALA A 9 0.89 -4.11 9.78
CA ALA A 9 -0.46 -4.64 9.65
C ALA A 9 -0.70 -5.14 8.21
N ARG A 10 -0.99 -6.43 8.08
CA ARG A 10 -1.23 -7.07 6.78
C ARG A 10 -2.44 -6.49 6.06
N PHE A 11 -3.37 -5.86 6.78
CA PHE A 11 -4.56 -5.22 6.25
C PHE A 11 -4.95 -4.01 7.10
N ASP A 12 -5.44 -2.94 6.48
CA ASP A 12 -6.06 -1.80 7.19
C ASP A 12 -7.20 -1.16 6.37
N ARG A 13 -8.16 -0.55 7.07
CA ARG A 13 -9.27 0.21 6.50
C ARG A 13 -9.04 1.70 6.70
N ARG A 14 -9.10 2.45 5.60
CA ARG A 14 -8.90 3.90 5.55
C ARG A 14 -10.18 4.59 5.05
N PRO A 15 -10.37 5.90 5.29
CA PRO A 15 -11.53 6.63 4.77
C PRO A 15 -11.67 6.61 3.24
N TRP A 16 -10.60 6.29 2.52
CA TRP A 16 -10.59 6.17 1.06
C TRP A 16 -10.81 4.73 0.55
N GLY A 17 -10.78 3.72 1.42
CA GLY A 17 -10.85 2.31 1.02
C GLY A 17 -9.98 1.41 1.88
N THR A 18 -9.28 0.44 1.29
CA THR A 18 -8.47 -0.52 2.05
C THR A 18 -7.13 -0.78 1.39
N PHE A 19 -6.16 -1.28 2.17
CA PHE A 19 -4.99 -1.93 1.59
C PHE A 19 -4.73 -3.27 2.27
N THR A 20 -4.11 -4.17 1.51
CA THR A 20 -3.55 -5.43 2.00
C THR A 20 -2.08 -5.50 1.60
N VAL A 21 -1.18 -5.81 2.54
CA VAL A 21 0.22 -6.15 2.23
C VAL A 21 0.22 -7.57 1.67
N LEU A 22 0.63 -7.71 0.41
CA LEU A 22 0.73 -9.00 -0.27
C LEU A 22 2.09 -9.66 -0.01
N ASP A 23 3.14 -8.84 0.02
CA ASP A 23 4.52 -9.26 0.25
C ASP A 23 5.34 -8.09 0.80
N GLU A 24 6.35 -8.39 1.59
CA GLU A 24 7.30 -7.41 2.10
C GLU A 24 8.68 -8.03 2.30
N GLY A 25 9.71 -7.24 2.02
CA GLY A 25 11.10 -7.61 2.27
C GLY A 25 11.87 -6.39 2.74
N LYS A 26 13.18 -6.55 2.91
CA LYS A 26 14.07 -5.52 3.46
C LYS A 26 13.92 -4.15 2.79
N ASP A 27 13.85 -4.13 1.45
CA ASP A 27 13.87 -2.90 0.66
C ASP A 27 12.61 -2.69 -0.18
N PHE A 28 11.55 -3.50 0.03
CA PHE A 28 10.32 -3.40 -0.76
C PHE A 28 9.06 -3.73 0.04
N LYS A 29 7.93 -3.23 -0.46
CA LYS A 29 6.60 -3.58 0.03
C LYS A 29 5.60 -3.60 -1.11
N VAL A 30 4.91 -4.72 -1.27
CA VAL A 30 3.85 -4.90 -2.27
C VAL A 30 2.50 -4.78 -1.57
N LYS A 31 1.67 -3.85 -2.02
CA LYS A 31 0.32 -3.65 -1.50
C LYS A 31 -0.71 -3.81 -2.60
N ARG A 32 -1.80 -4.53 -2.30
CA ARG A 32 -3.07 -4.38 -3.01
C ARG A 32 -3.84 -3.24 -2.36
N ILE A 33 -4.30 -2.28 -3.17
CA ILE A 33 -5.01 -1.10 -2.70
C ILE A 33 -6.36 -1.06 -3.41
N GLU A 34 -7.43 -0.98 -2.63
CA GLU A 34 -8.80 -0.87 -3.13
C GLU A 34 -9.33 0.50 -2.72
N VAL A 35 -9.56 1.37 -3.72
CA VAL A 35 -10.09 2.72 -3.50
C VAL A 35 -11.58 2.73 -3.78
N LEU A 36 -12.36 3.21 -2.83
CA LEU A 36 -13.82 3.32 -2.97
C LEU A 36 -14.18 4.37 -4.03
N PRO A 37 -15.32 4.23 -4.73
CA PRO A 37 -15.78 5.21 -5.71
C PRO A 37 -15.82 6.63 -5.16
N GLY A 38 -15.29 7.60 -5.91
CA GLY A 38 -15.24 9.01 -5.53
C GLY A 38 -14.26 9.34 -4.40
N LYS A 39 -13.46 8.38 -3.94
CA LYS A 39 -12.37 8.61 -2.98
C LYS A 39 -11.02 8.72 -3.69
N ARG A 40 -10.04 9.20 -2.92
CA ARG A 40 -8.65 9.31 -3.36
C ARG A 40 -7.71 8.93 -2.23
N LEU A 41 -6.55 8.43 -2.61
CA LEU A 41 -5.46 8.25 -1.66
C LEU A 41 -5.04 9.61 -1.08
N SER A 42 -4.55 9.59 0.15
CA SER A 42 -3.92 10.77 0.75
C SER A 42 -2.66 11.15 -0.03
N TYR A 43 -2.35 12.44 -0.14
CA TYR A 43 -1.07 12.87 -0.72
C TYR A 43 0.08 12.24 0.03
N GLN A 44 1.05 11.71 -0.71
CA GLN A 44 2.27 11.10 -0.17
C GLN A 44 3.49 11.86 -0.68
N LYS A 45 4.53 11.95 0.14
CA LYS A 45 5.85 12.45 -0.24
C LYS A 45 6.88 11.40 0.14
N HIS A 46 7.75 11.07 -0.80
CA HIS A 46 8.84 10.11 -0.57
C HIS A 46 10.15 10.65 -1.16
N SER A 47 11.25 10.56 -0.40
CA SER A 47 12.58 11.00 -0.85
C SER A 47 13.38 9.88 -1.53
N GLN A 48 13.18 8.63 -1.11
CA GLN A 48 13.97 7.47 -1.56
C GLN A 48 13.09 6.29 -2.02
N ARG A 49 11.85 6.58 -2.42
CA ARG A 49 10.90 5.55 -2.85
C ARG A 49 10.53 5.74 -4.31
N ALA A 50 10.72 4.68 -5.10
CA ALA A 50 10.03 4.53 -6.37
C ALA A 50 8.74 3.73 -6.15
N GLU A 51 7.65 4.12 -6.79
CA GLU A 51 6.40 3.39 -6.76
C GLU A 51 6.03 2.94 -8.17
N HIS A 52 5.64 1.68 -8.31
CA HIS A 52 5.11 1.13 -9.54
C HIS A 52 3.65 0.76 -9.33
N TRP A 53 2.76 1.32 -10.15
CA TRP A 53 1.32 1.18 -10.01
C TRP A 53 0.73 0.45 -11.21
N VAL A 54 -0.05 -0.60 -10.93
CA VAL A 54 -0.81 -1.36 -11.93
C VAL A 54 -2.27 -1.37 -11.53
N VAL A 55 -3.14 -0.91 -12.41
CA VAL A 55 -4.60 -0.98 -12.22
C VAL A 55 -5.05 -2.39 -12.60
N VAL A 56 -5.38 -3.20 -11.60
CA VAL A 56 -5.86 -4.58 -11.81
C VAL A 56 -7.34 -4.61 -12.21
N GLN A 57 -8.14 -3.66 -11.71
CA GLN A 57 -9.56 -3.53 -12.02
C GLN A 57 -10.02 -2.08 -11.89
N GLY A 58 -10.97 -1.67 -12.75
CA GLY A 58 -11.55 -0.33 -12.75
C GLY A 58 -10.71 0.67 -13.55
N THR A 59 -10.77 1.95 -13.17
CA THR A 59 -10.02 3.02 -13.84
C THR A 59 -9.47 3.98 -12.79
N ALA A 60 -8.15 4.19 -12.81
CA ALA A 60 -7.49 5.23 -12.03
C ALA A 60 -7.38 6.52 -12.86
N LYS A 61 -7.43 7.67 -12.19
CA LYS A 61 -7.27 9.00 -12.80
C LYS A 61 -6.32 9.84 -11.96
#